data_AF-A0A183GNA4-F1
#
_entry.id   AF-A0A183GNA4-F1
#
_cell.length_a   1.000
_cell.length_b   1.000
_cell.length_c   1.000
_cell.angle_alpha   90.00
_cell.angle_beta   90.00
_cell.angle_gamma   90.00
#
_symmetry.space_group_name_H-M   'P 1'
#
loop_
_entity.id
_entity.type
_entity.pdbx_description
1 polymer ?
#
loop_
_entity_poly.entity_id
_entity_poly.type
_entity_poly.pdbx_seq_one_letter_code
_entity_poly.pdbx_strand_id
1 'polypeptide(L)'
;MVCEVVEDCKCVPAEVKMMCDCKDVNLTAHMLTMENRLPIIRLNLELRSRLDSVTSRILRSPTAEFILRIKNRFRTIALTSDSVCTVKSAHAIGCYKCAKGVRVNITCTSSTPQERAEIRCDEDGFTVPCSTHGTQSELRFTSNKARFYVNCSVQCVTSRSTFEIAGILRYTGSMQMAARRLLNGESEIFSEINLPGIGHVIDVFLRWSGNLFITVIVLIVALLTTYACVTNFTCIFVFKNFLRMILLMARSTFRIIRTLIWTPWKMLCHLMTNTAKSEVKLL
;
A
#
# COMPACT_ATOMS: atom_id res chain seq x y z
N MET A 1 19.42 39.21 -33.75
CA MET A 1 19.36 38.21 -32.65
C MET A 1 19.60 36.86 -33.30
N VAL A 2 20.66 36.14 -32.92
CA VAL A 2 20.96 34.81 -33.46
C VAL A 2 20.22 33.80 -32.59
N CYS A 3 19.47 32.90 -33.21
CA CYS A 3 18.80 31.82 -32.49
C CYS A 3 19.85 30.74 -32.19
N GLU A 4 20.15 30.52 -30.92
CA GLU A 4 21.03 29.45 -30.49
C GLU A 4 20.16 28.20 -30.24
N VAL A 5 20.33 27.19 -31.09
CA VAL A 5 19.60 25.93 -30.99
C VAL A 5 20.50 24.94 -30.27
N VAL A 6 20.01 24.42 -29.14
CA VAL A 6 20.65 23.33 -28.41
C VAL A 6 19.97 22.03 -28.83
N GLU A 7 20.69 21.19 -29.58
CA GLU A 7 20.18 19.90 -30.05
C GLU A 7 20.26 18.84 -28.95
N ASP A 8 19.11 18.28 -28.56
CA ASP A 8 18.99 17.11 -27.68
C ASP A 8 18.58 15.90 -28.53
N CYS A 9 19.58 15.26 -29.14
CA CYS A 9 19.39 14.15 -30.07
C CYS A 9 20.15 12.91 -29.61
N LYS A 10 19.51 11.75 -29.75
CA LYS A 10 20.15 10.45 -29.56
C LYS A 10 20.35 9.81 -30.92
N CYS A 11 21.62 9.67 -31.32
CA CYS A 11 21.99 9.06 -32.59
C CYS A 11 22.52 7.65 -32.36
N VAL A 12 21.96 6.69 -33.10
CA VAL A 12 22.46 5.32 -33.17
C VAL A 12 23.11 5.09 -34.54
N PRO A 13 24.34 4.54 -34.57
CA PRO A 13 25.00 4.21 -35.82
C PRO A 13 24.28 3.02 -36.48
N ALA A 14 24.11 3.09 -37.81
CA ALA A 14 23.63 1.97 -38.62
C ALA A 14 24.43 1.89 -39.92
N GLU A 15 24.49 0.70 -40.53
CA GLU A 15 25.41 0.37 -41.63
C GLU A 15 25.28 1.28 -42.87
N VAL A 16 24.09 1.82 -43.13
CA VAL A 16 23.81 2.63 -44.33
C VAL A 16 23.50 4.10 -44.00
N LYS A 17 22.84 4.39 -42.87
CA LYS A 17 22.49 5.75 -42.48
C LYS A 17 22.30 5.87 -40.96
N MET A 18 22.97 6.83 -40.34
CA MET A 18 22.78 7.14 -38.93
C MET A 18 21.34 7.55 -38.65
N MET A 19 20.74 6.96 -37.62
CA MET A 19 19.38 7.28 -37.19
C MET A 19 19.46 8.13 -35.93
N CYS A 20 19.05 9.39 -36.02
CA CYS A 20 19.00 10.32 -34.90
C CYS A 20 17.54 10.57 -34.53
N ASP A 21 17.22 10.34 -33.26
CA ASP A 21 15.94 10.73 -32.66
C ASP A 21 16.18 11.99 -31.82
N CYS A 22 15.63 13.10 -32.30
CA CYS A 22 15.76 14.41 -31.67
C CYS A 22 14.49 14.76 -30.93
N LYS A 23 14.63 15.26 -29.71
CA LYS A 23 13.48 15.67 -28.92
C LYS A 23 12.92 16.99 -29.44
N ASP A 24 11.85 16.90 -30.23
CA ASP A 24 11.09 18.08 -30.64
C ASP A 24 10.06 18.46 -29.55
N VAL A 25 10.14 19.71 -29.09
CA VAL A 25 9.21 20.26 -28.10
C VAL A 25 8.30 21.26 -28.81
N ASN A 26 7.06 20.84 -29.06
CA ASN A 26 6.04 21.73 -29.58
C ASN A 26 5.62 22.76 -28.51
N LEU A 27 6.29 23.91 -28.51
CA LEU A 27 6.05 25.01 -27.57
C LEU A 27 4.60 25.48 -27.58
N THR A 28 3.97 25.51 -28.76
CA THR A 28 2.56 25.90 -28.92
C THR A 28 1.64 24.95 -28.18
N ALA A 29 1.82 23.64 -28.37
CA ALA A 29 1.05 22.63 -27.65
C ALA A 29 1.31 22.70 -26.13
N HIS A 30 2.55 22.96 -25.74
CA HIS A 30 2.92 23.12 -24.34
C HIS A 30 2.24 24.33 -23.68
N MET A 31 2.18 25.48 -24.36
CA MET A 31 1.50 26.68 -23.86
C MET A 31 -0.02 26.58 -23.90
N LEU A 32 -0.58 25.82 -24.83
CA LEU A 32 -2.02 25.57 -24.93
C LEU A 32 -2.53 24.55 -23.90
N THR A 33 -1.63 23.81 -23.25
CA THR A 33 -1.99 22.88 -22.18
C THR A 33 -2.63 23.65 -21.02
N MET A 34 -3.80 23.19 -20.54
CA MET A 34 -4.57 23.90 -19.50
C MET A 34 -3.77 24.20 -18.22
N GLU A 35 -2.80 23.36 -17.87
CA GLU A 35 -1.95 23.52 -16.68
C GLU A 35 -0.93 24.67 -16.80
N ASN A 36 -0.64 25.09 -18.04
CA ASN A 36 0.37 26.09 -18.39
C ASN A 36 -0.24 27.42 -18.83
N ARG A 37 -1.57 27.52 -18.89
CA ARG A 37 -2.25 28.79 -19.17
C ARG A 37 -2.39 29.62 -17.90
N LEU A 38 -2.15 30.91 -18.04
CA LEU A 38 -2.44 31.89 -16.99
C LEU A 38 -3.97 31.97 -16.75
N PRO A 39 -4.41 32.15 -15.48
CA PRO A 39 -3.59 32.28 -14.28
C PRO A 39 -3.01 30.94 -13.80
N ILE A 40 -1.69 30.91 -13.62
CA ILE A 40 -1.00 29.73 -13.10
C ILE A 40 -0.95 29.87 -11.59
N ILE A 41 -1.71 29.03 -10.91
CA ILE A 41 -1.76 29.05 -9.46
C ILE A 41 -0.84 27.96 -8.90
N ARG A 42 0.12 28.38 -8.08
CA ARG A 42 1.02 27.56 -7.29
C ARG A 42 0.72 27.80 -5.80
N LEU A 43 1.49 27.16 -4.94
CA LEU A 43 1.19 27.06 -3.51
C LEU A 43 1.07 28.42 -2.79
N ASN A 44 2.08 29.27 -2.99
CA ASN A 44 2.19 30.59 -2.35
C ASN A 44 2.15 31.73 -3.36
N LEU A 45 1.98 31.41 -4.65
CA LEU A 45 2.11 32.34 -5.74
C LEU A 45 1.02 32.10 -6.77
N GLU A 46 0.44 33.18 -7.23
CA GLU A 46 -0.46 33.18 -8.38
C GLU A 46 0.11 34.09 -9.45
N LEU A 47 0.42 33.51 -10.61
CA LEU A 47 0.83 34.25 -11.79
C LEU A 47 -0.42 34.64 -12.58
N ARG A 48 -0.62 35.93 -12.83
CA ARG A 48 -1.73 36.46 -13.62
C ARG A 48 -1.20 37.39 -14.71
N SER A 49 -1.86 37.37 -15.87
CA SER A 49 -1.65 38.42 -16.87
C SER A 49 -2.41 39.68 -16.46
N ARG A 50 -1.72 40.82 -16.47
CA ARG A 50 -2.31 42.14 -16.24
C ARG A 50 -1.61 43.16 -17.13
N LEU A 51 -2.38 43.82 -18.01
CA LEU A 51 -1.89 44.92 -18.88
C LEU A 51 -0.58 44.55 -19.59
N ASP A 52 -0.58 43.43 -20.32
CA ASP A 52 0.57 42.89 -21.08
C ASP A 52 1.81 42.49 -20.25
N SER A 53 1.68 42.42 -18.93
CA SER A 53 2.73 41.93 -18.03
C SER A 53 2.26 40.72 -17.23
N VAL A 54 3.17 39.82 -16.90
CA VAL A 54 2.91 38.74 -15.96
C VAL A 54 3.19 39.26 -14.56
N THR A 55 2.15 39.32 -13.74
CA THR A 55 2.21 39.76 -12.34
C THR A 55 2.10 38.56 -11.42
N SER A 56 2.82 38.59 -10.30
CA SER A 56 2.77 37.54 -9.30
C SER A 56 2.11 38.03 -8.02
N ARG A 57 1.12 37.30 -7.53
CA ARG A 57 0.41 37.57 -6.28
C ARG A 57 0.81 36.55 -5.22
N ILE A 58 1.30 37.01 -4.07
CA ILE A 58 1.58 36.16 -2.91
C ILE A 58 0.27 35.84 -2.21
N LEU A 59 0.03 34.56 -1.95
CA LEU A 59 -1.23 34.06 -1.36
C LEU A 59 -1.16 33.81 0.15
N ARG A 60 0.05 33.60 0.71
CA ARG A 60 0.27 33.27 2.13
C ARG A 60 1.44 34.04 2.72
N SER A 61 1.34 34.39 4.00
CA SER A 61 2.42 34.92 4.85
C SER A 61 3.42 35.87 4.16
N PRO A 62 2.98 36.94 3.47
CA PRO A 62 3.92 37.88 2.88
C PRO A 62 4.73 38.55 3.98
N THR A 63 6.04 38.35 3.97
CA THR A 63 6.96 39.03 4.90
C THR A 63 7.53 40.23 4.17
N ALA A 64 7.33 41.43 4.73
CA ALA A 64 7.88 42.66 4.20
C ALA A 64 8.36 43.54 5.35
N GLU A 65 9.55 44.11 5.20
CA GLU A 65 10.09 45.10 6.12
C GLU A 65 9.82 46.50 5.57
N PHE A 66 9.20 47.35 6.39
CA PHE A 66 8.90 48.73 6.04
C PHE A 66 9.72 49.67 6.92
N ILE A 67 10.57 50.48 6.31
CA ILE A 67 11.32 51.53 7.01
C ILE A 67 10.61 52.86 6.80
N LEU A 68 9.87 53.32 7.83
CA LEU A 68 9.20 54.62 7.79
C LEU A 68 10.13 55.71 8.34
N ARG A 69 10.44 56.72 7.52
CA ARG A 69 11.16 57.93 7.96
C ARG A 69 10.20 59.10 8.04
N ILE A 70 9.87 59.52 9.26
CA ILE A 70 8.97 60.66 9.51
C ILE A 70 9.82 61.89 9.82
N LYS A 71 9.64 62.96 9.04
CA LYS A 71 10.26 64.26 9.30
C LYS A 71 9.31 65.13 10.14
N ASN A 72 9.86 65.90 11.07
CA ASN A 72 9.15 66.82 11.99
C ASN A 72 8.33 66.14 13.11
N ARG A 73 7.49 66.90 13.82
CA ARG A 73 6.68 66.44 14.95
C ARG A 73 5.50 65.59 14.45
N PHE A 74 5.53 64.31 14.77
CA PHE A 74 4.44 63.36 14.52
C PHE A 74 3.55 63.27 15.76
N ARG A 75 2.24 63.51 15.61
CA ARG A 75 1.24 63.30 16.66
C ARG A 75 0.36 62.13 16.25
N THR A 76 0.33 61.10 17.09
CA THR A 76 -0.51 59.91 16.91
C THR A 76 -1.57 59.84 17.99
N ILE A 77 -2.71 59.25 17.63
CA ILE A 77 -3.72 58.78 18.56
C ILE A 77 -3.80 57.26 18.40
N ALA A 78 -3.79 56.54 19.52
CA ALA A 78 -4.02 55.10 19.50
C ALA A 78 -5.53 54.87 19.43
N LEU A 79 -6.01 54.33 18.31
CA LEU A 79 -7.38 53.86 18.17
C LEU A 79 -7.38 52.36 18.45
N THR A 80 -7.80 51.99 19.65
CA THR A 80 -7.98 50.58 20.03
C THR A 80 -9.41 50.18 19.65
N SER A 81 -9.55 49.25 18.70
CA SER A 81 -10.83 48.65 18.34
C SER A 81 -10.98 47.34 19.12
N ASP A 82 -12.03 47.22 19.94
CA ASP A 82 -12.39 45.97 20.63
C ASP A 82 -13.23 45.04 19.73
N SER A 83 -12.90 45.03 18.43
CA SER A 83 -13.59 44.22 17.45
C SER A 83 -13.40 42.74 17.75
N VAL A 84 -14.50 42.00 17.84
CA VAL A 84 -14.48 40.55 18.02
C VAL A 84 -14.67 39.89 16.66
N CYS A 85 -13.74 39.01 16.30
CA CYS A 85 -13.79 38.27 15.04
C CYS A 85 -13.96 36.77 15.28
N THR A 86 -14.83 36.18 14.48
CA THR A 86 -15.17 34.76 14.55
C THR A 86 -15.23 34.16 13.17
N VAL A 87 -14.80 32.91 13.07
CA VAL A 87 -14.86 32.10 11.85
C VAL A 87 -15.52 30.79 12.22
N LYS A 88 -16.48 30.34 11.40
CA LYS A 88 -17.13 29.04 11.59
C LYS A 88 -16.20 27.93 11.10
N SER A 89 -16.26 26.77 11.75
CA SER A 89 -15.57 25.57 11.27
C SER A 89 -15.93 25.28 9.81
N ALA A 90 -14.93 24.89 9.02
CA ALA A 90 -15.05 24.79 7.57
C ALA A 90 -14.59 23.44 7.04
N HIS A 91 -15.13 23.05 5.89
CA HIS A 91 -14.78 21.80 5.23
C HIS A 91 -13.71 22.01 4.17
N ALA A 92 -12.66 21.18 4.19
CA ALA A 92 -11.58 21.23 3.24
C ALA A 92 -11.85 20.37 2.00
N ILE A 93 -11.61 20.94 0.82
CA ILE A 93 -11.82 20.27 -0.48
C ILE A 93 -10.54 20.41 -1.30
N GLY A 94 -10.09 19.32 -1.92
CA GLY A 94 -8.94 19.38 -2.82
C GLY A 94 -8.23 18.05 -2.94
N CYS A 95 -6.92 18.12 -3.19
CA CYS A 95 -6.05 16.96 -3.27
C CYS A 95 -4.85 17.05 -2.34
N TYR A 96 -4.35 15.89 -1.93
CA TYR A 96 -3.10 15.77 -1.20
C TYR A 96 -1.96 15.42 -2.16
N LYS A 97 -0.74 15.87 -1.86
CA LYS A 97 0.47 15.71 -2.70
C LYS A 97 0.28 16.18 -4.16
N CYS A 98 -0.37 17.33 -4.34
CA CYS A 98 -0.67 17.87 -5.66
C CYS A 98 -0.42 19.38 -5.70
N ALA A 99 -0.12 19.91 -6.90
CA ALA A 99 0.11 21.34 -7.10
C ALA A 99 -1.14 22.20 -6.85
N LYS A 100 -2.35 21.66 -7.07
CA LYS A 100 -3.62 22.36 -6.80
C LYS A 100 -3.90 22.55 -5.29
N GLY A 101 -3.32 21.69 -4.45
CA GLY A 101 -3.47 21.70 -3.00
C GLY A 101 -4.90 21.53 -2.49
N VAL A 102 -5.11 22.07 -1.30
CA VAL A 102 -6.37 22.09 -0.56
C VAL A 102 -6.96 23.49 -0.63
N ARG A 103 -8.28 23.59 -0.74
CA ARG A 103 -9.04 24.84 -0.70
C ARG A 103 -10.12 24.76 0.37
N VAL A 104 -10.32 25.87 1.05
CA VAL A 104 -11.28 26.00 2.15
C VAL A 104 -11.98 27.33 2.01
N ASN A 105 -13.30 27.31 1.89
CA ASN A 105 -14.09 28.53 1.92
C ASN A 105 -14.52 28.79 3.34
N ILE A 106 -14.06 29.91 3.90
CA ILE A 106 -14.44 30.36 5.23
C ILE A 106 -15.34 31.59 5.13
N THR A 107 -16.14 31.80 6.17
CA THR A 107 -16.88 33.05 6.36
C THR A 107 -16.41 33.70 7.65
N CYS A 108 -15.81 34.88 7.54
CA CYS A 108 -15.35 35.65 8.69
C CYS A 108 -16.38 36.72 9.07
N THR A 109 -16.81 36.70 10.33
CA THR A 109 -17.72 37.69 10.93
C THR A 109 -16.99 38.55 11.95
N SER A 110 -17.28 39.85 11.96
CA SER A 110 -16.73 40.82 12.92
C SER A 110 -17.85 41.62 13.60
N SER A 111 -17.62 42.10 14.82
CA SER A 111 -18.54 43.03 15.48
C SER A 111 -18.59 44.42 14.83
N THR A 112 -17.55 44.79 14.07
CA THR A 112 -17.44 46.03 13.29
C THR A 112 -17.71 45.79 11.80
N PRO A 113 -18.20 46.79 11.04
CA PRO A 113 -18.64 46.62 9.66
C PRO A 113 -17.53 46.29 8.67
N GLN A 114 -16.31 46.77 8.90
CA GLN A 114 -15.13 46.45 8.09
C GLN A 114 -13.92 46.26 8.99
N GLU A 115 -13.38 45.05 9.00
CA GLU A 115 -12.19 44.69 9.79
C GLU A 115 -11.32 43.74 8.98
N ARG A 116 -10.02 43.66 9.33
CA ARG A 116 -9.12 42.63 8.81
C ARG A 116 -8.67 41.72 9.93
N ALA A 117 -8.87 40.42 9.75
CA ALA A 117 -8.41 39.42 10.69
C ALA A 117 -7.17 38.69 10.17
N GLU A 118 -6.27 38.36 11.08
CA GLU A 118 -5.18 37.42 10.84
C GLU A 118 -5.66 36.02 11.22
N ILE A 119 -5.55 35.06 10.30
CA ILE A 119 -5.78 33.65 10.56
C ILE A 119 -4.43 32.95 10.57
N ARG A 120 -4.12 32.28 11.68
CA ARG A 120 -2.95 31.41 11.82
C ARG A 120 -3.40 29.95 11.97
N CYS A 121 -2.89 29.09 11.10
CA CYS A 121 -3.13 27.66 11.08
C CYS A 121 -1.77 26.96 11.01
N ASP A 122 -1.30 26.35 12.09
CA ASP A 122 0.07 25.83 12.21
C ASP A 122 1.13 26.86 11.77
N GLU A 123 1.82 26.63 10.65
CA GLU A 123 2.83 27.53 10.05
C GLU A 123 2.26 28.49 9.00
N ASP A 124 1.03 28.26 8.51
CA ASP A 124 0.38 29.06 7.49
C ASP A 124 -0.34 30.27 8.10
N GLY A 125 -0.10 31.46 7.54
CA GLY A 125 -0.72 32.73 7.93
C GLY A 125 -1.48 33.39 6.79
N PHE A 126 -2.69 33.87 7.08
CA PHE A 126 -3.58 34.51 6.11
C PHE A 126 -4.16 35.81 6.67
N THR A 127 -4.40 36.79 5.80
CA THR A 127 -5.16 38.00 6.14
C THR A 127 -6.47 38.00 5.37
N VAL A 128 -7.58 38.02 6.07
CA VAL A 128 -8.92 37.98 5.47
C VAL A 128 -9.78 39.18 5.89
N PRO A 129 -10.63 39.70 4.99
CA PRO A 129 -11.63 40.69 5.35
C PRO A 129 -12.76 40.04 6.17
N CYS A 130 -13.26 40.78 7.15
CA CYS A 130 -14.39 40.41 7.99
C CYS A 130 -15.41 41.55 8.01
N SER A 131 -16.69 41.20 8.13
CA SER A 131 -17.79 42.16 8.24
C SER A 131 -18.87 41.64 9.19
N THR A 132 -19.78 42.51 9.60
CA THR A 132 -20.95 42.15 10.43
C THR A 132 -21.86 41.12 9.77
N HIS A 133 -21.97 41.15 8.44
CA HIS A 133 -22.79 40.20 7.67
C HIS A 133 -22.04 38.89 7.32
N GLY A 134 -20.73 38.85 7.57
CA GLY A 134 -19.88 37.73 7.18
C GLY A 134 -19.35 37.89 5.76
N THR A 135 -18.03 37.81 5.62
CA THR A 135 -17.37 37.89 4.31
C THR A 135 -16.72 36.55 3.97
N GLN A 136 -16.98 36.05 2.76
CA GLN A 136 -16.38 34.80 2.28
C GLN A 136 -14.95 35.02 1.80
N SER A 137 -14.05 34.13 2.20
CA SER A 137 -12.66 34.10 1.74
C SER A 137 -12.24 32.66 1.44
N GLU A 138 -11.47 32.47 0.37
CA GLU A 138 -10.87 31.18 0.02
C GLU A 138 -9.46 31.09 0.61
N LEU A 139 -9.25 30.16 1.54
CA LEU A 139 -7.94 29.78 2.05
C LEU A 139 -7.41 28.59 1.24
N ARG A 140 -6.10 28.54 1.06
CA ARG A 140 -5.43 27.44 0.37
C ARG A 140 -4.39 26.83 1.28
N PHE A 141 -4.27 25.50 1.28
CA PHE A 141 -3.30 24.75 2.07
C PHE A 141 -2.58 23.70 1.22
N THR A 142 -1.46 23.20 1.76
CA THR A 142 -0.79 21.98 1.28
C THR A 142 -1.05 20.85 2.24
N SER A 143 -1.21 19.65 1.72
CA SER A 143 -1.29 18.47 2.57
C SER A 143 -0.61 17.30 1.89
N ASN A 144 0.10 16.50 2.69
CA ASN A 144 0.72 15.25 2.28
C ASN A 144 -0.14 14.03 2.61
N LYS A 145 -1.24 14.26 3.33
CA LYS A 145 -2.12 13.23 3.88
C LYS A 145 -3.53 13.38 3.33
N ALA A 146 -4.20 12.24 3.13
CA ALA A 146 -5.59 12.23 2.66
C ALA A 146 -6.57 12.78 3.71
N ARG A 147 -6.33 12.53 5.00
CA ARG A 147 -7.08 13.15 6.09
C ARG A 147 -6.45 14.50 6.38
N PHE A 148 -7.20 15.57 6.13
CA PHE A 148 -6.80 16.93 6.43
C PHE A 148 -7.54 17.40 7.66
N TYR A 149 -6.78 17.83 8.66
CA TYR A 149 -7.29 18.43 9.88
C TYR A 149 -6.28 19.48 10.35
N VAL A 150 -6.75 20.69 10.62
CA VAL A 150 -5.94 21.77 11.18
C VAL A 150 -6.79 22.61 12.12
N ASN A 151 -6.19 22.99 13.24
CA ASN A 151 -6.78 23.92 14.19
C ASN A 151 -6.23 25.33 13.92
N CYS A 152 -7.11 26.27 13.68
CA CYS A 152 -6.76 27.63 13.31
C CYS A 152 -7.21 28.61 14.39
N SER A 153 -6.45 29.67 14.58
CA SER A 153 -6.88 30.82 15.37
C SER A 153 -7.10 32.02 14.48
N VAL A 154 -8.26 32.66 14.61
CA VAL A 154 -8.53 33.98 14.04
C VAL A 154 -8.28 35.02 15.13
N GLN A 155 -7.49 36.03 14.77
CA GLN A 155 -7.16 37.16 15.64
C GLN A 155 -7.57 38.46 14.94
N CYS A 156 -8.40 39.22 15.65
CA CYS A 156 -8.54 40.65 15.44
C CYS A 156 -7.87 41.38 16.60
N VAL A 157 -7.63 42.67 16.45
CA VAL A 157 -6.81 43.55 17.33
C VAL A 157 -6.57 42.98 18.74
N THR A 158 -7.63 42.77 19.53
CA THR A 158 -7.56 42.19 20.89
C THR A 158 -8.18 40.80 21.03
N SER A 159 -9.18 40.43 20.22
CA SER A 159 -9.89 39.14 20.37
C SER A 159 -9.19 38.00 19.62
N ARG A 160 -9.04 36.84 20.28
CA ARG A 160 -8.59 35.60 19.64
C ARG A 160 -9.64 34.51 19.79
N SER A 161 -10.08 33.91 18.69
CA SER A 161 -10.98 32.75 18.69
C SER A 161 -10.40 31.61 17.84
N THR A 162 -10.75 30.38 18.19
CA THR A 162 -10.25 29.17 17.51
C THR A 162 -11.35 28.49 16.73
N PHE A 163 -11.00 27.88 15.60
CA PHE A 163 -11.91 27.13 14.76
C PHE A 163 -11.18 25.99 14.06
N GLU A 164 -11.93 24.97 13.68
CA GLU A 164 -11.37 23.77 13.08
C GLU A 164 -11.67 23.69 11.58
N ILE A 165 -10.70 23.19 10.83
CA ILE A 165 -10.87 22.85 9.42
C ILE A 165 -10.60 21.37 9.25
N ALA A 166 -11.56 20.63 8.69
CA ALA A 166 -11.45 19.20 8.48
C ALA A 166 -11.96 18.79 7.10
N GLY A 167 -11.35 17.77 6.49
CA GLY A 167 -11.81 17.21 5.22
C GLY A 167 -11.04 15.98 4.77
N ILE A 168 -11.59 15.29 3.76
CA ILE A 168 -10.95 14.13 3.13
C ILE A 168 -10.57 14.53 1.70
N LEU A 169 -9.26 14.55 1.45
CA LEU A 169 -8.67 14.98 0.19
C LEU A 169 -8.54 13.82 -0.79
N ARG A 170 -8.67 14.12 -2.09
CA ARG A 170 -8.55 13.13 -3.16
C ARG A 170 -7.08 12.97 -3.57
N TYR A 171 -6.71 11.75 -3.96
CA TYR A 171 -5.42 11.51 -4.61
C TYR A 171 -5.53 11.82 -6.10
N THR A 172 -4.56 12.53 -6.65
CA THR A 172 -4.53 12.90 -8.09
C THR A 172 -3.25 12.44 -8.80
N GLY A 173 -2.40 11.66 -8.13
CA GLY A 173 -1.18 11.16 -8.75
C GLY A 173 -1.45 10.08 -9.80
N SER A 174 -0.86 10.23 -10.99
CA SER A 174 -0.79 9.18 -12.02
C SER A 174 0.32 8.18 -11.68
N MET A 175 0.05 6.88 -11.82
CA MET A 175 1.08 5.82 -11.63
C MET A 175 2.26 5.98 -12.59
N GLN A 176 2.03 6.46 -13.83
CA GLN A 176 3.10 6.75 -14.79
C GLN A 176 3.99 7.91 -14.33
N MET A 177 3.41 8.92 -13.66
CA MET A 177 4.17 10.06 -13.16
C MET A 177 5.00 9.69 -11.93
N ALA A 178 4.50 8.78 -11.09
CA ALA A 178 5.27 8.19 -9.99
C ALA A 178 6.43 7.31 -10.52
N ALA A 179 6.16 6.46 -11.52
CA ALA A 179 7.18 5.61 -12.14
C ALA A 179 8.29 6.42 -12.83
N ARG A 180 7.95 7.47 -13.58
CA ARG A 180 8.94 8.36 -14.21
C ARG A 180 9.80 9.11 -13.18
N ARG A 181 9.22 9.57 -12.07
CA ARG A 181 9.96 10.25 -10.99
C ARG A 181 10.91 9.32 -10.23
N LEU A 182 10.51 8.05 -10.04
CA LEU A 182 11.38 7.01 -9.48
C LEU A 182 12.56 6.68 -10.39
N LEU A 183 12.33 6.61 -11.70
CA LEU A 183 13.39 6.34 -12.70
C LEU A 183 14.36 7.52 -12.86
N ASN A 184 13.88 8.75 -12.70
CA ASN A 184 14.68 9.96 -12.87
C ASN A 184 15.43 10.42 -11.61
N GLY A 185 15.23 9.75 -10.47
CA GLY A 185 15.96 10.06 -9.23
C GLY A 185 15.72 11.47 -8.68
N GLU A 186 14.61 12.12 -9.04
CA GLU A 186 14.25 13.43 -8.49
C GLU A 186 13.82 13.29 -7.02
N SER A 187 14.76 13.51 -6.12
CA SER A 187 14.50 13.74 -4.70
C SER A 187 14.01 15.18 -4.54
N GLU A 188 12.73 15.39 -4.19
CA GLU A 188 12.37 16.12 -2.97
C GLU A 188 10.85 16.36 -2.68
N ILE A 189 10.59 16.48 -1.37
CA ILE A 189 9.45 17.04 -0.61
C ILE A 189 8.14 16.24 -0.50
N PHE A 190 7.80 15.32 -1.40
CA PHE A 190 6.51 14.60 -1.32
C PHE A 190 6.59 13.07 -1.43
N SER A 191 7.41 12.42 -0.60
CA SER A 191 7.42 10.95 -0.52
C SER A 191 7.54 10.43 0.91
N GLU A 192 6.42 10.38 1.62
CA GLU A 192 6.15 9.18 2.40
C GLU A 192 5.12 8.38 1.61
N ILE A 193 5.54 7.27 1.01
CA ILE A 193 4.71 6.46 0.11
C ILE A 193 3.59 5.81 0.93
N ASN A 194 2.54 6.58 1.25
CA ASN A 194 1.28 6.05 1.71
C ASN A 194 0.48 5.74 0.44
N LEU A 195 0.73 4.57 -0.15
CA LEU A 195 -0.20 4.00 -1.12
C LEU A 195 -1.56 3.90 -0.41
N PRO A 196 -2.65 4.44 -0.99
CA PRO A 196 -3.94 4.46 -0.35
C PRO A 196 -4.38 3.02 -0.03
N GLY A 197 -4.37 2.67 1.25
CA GLY A 197 -5.10 1.53 1.80
C GLY A 197 -4.70 0.13 1.34
N ILE A 198 -3.50 -0.09 0.77
CA ILE A 198 -3.06 -1.47 0.49
C ILE A 198 -2.71 -2.27 1.74
N GLY A 199 -2.52 -1.65 2.90
CA GLY A 199 -2.23 -2.40 4.13
C GLY A 199 -3.31 -3.45 4.45
N HIS A 200 -4.59 -3.10 4.29
CA HIS A 200 -5.69 -4.04 4.50
C HIS A 200 -5.87 -5.02 3.33
N VAL A 201 -5.59 -4.61 2.09
CA VAL A 201 -5.70 -5.50 0.92
C VAL A 201 -4.59 -6.55 0.92
N ILE A 202 -3.37 -6.15 1.29
CA ILE A 202 -2.21 -7.03 1.41
C ILE A 202 -2.38 -7.98 2.59
N ASP A 203 -2.88 -7.52 3.74
CA ASP A 203 -3.14 -8.41 4.88
C ASP A 203 -4.20 -9.47 4.55
N VAL A 204 -5.29 -9.08 3.89
CA VAL A 204 -6.31 -10.05 3.43
C VAL A 204 -5.74 -11.03 2.40
N PHE A 205 -4.90 -10.57 1.47
CA PHE A 205 -4.29 -11.43 0.45
C PHE A 205 -3.23 -12.38 1.04
N LEU A 206 -2.38 -11.90 1.95
CA LEU A 206 -1.38 -12.71 2.65
C LEU A 206 -2.03 -13.72 3.60
N ARG A 207 -3.12 -13.33 4.28
CA ARG A 207 -3.87 -14.24 5.16
C ARG A 207 -4.61 -15.32 4.37
N TRP A 208 -5.18 -14.98 3.21
CA TRP A 208 -5.83 -15.95 2.35
C TRP A 208 -4.83 -16.92 1.70
N SER A 209 -3.71 -16.42 1.19
CA SER A 209 -2.64 -17.25 0.61
C SER A 209 -1.94 -18.13 1.66
N GLY A 210 -1.73 -17.63 2.88
CA GLY A 210 -1.19 -18.41 4.00
C GLY A 210 -2.10 -19.58 4.38
N ASN A 211 -3.41 -19.36 4.47
CA ASN A 211 -4.37 -20.42 4.77
C ASN A 211 -4.42 -21.50 3.67
N LEU A 212 -4.30 -21.11 2.39
CA LEU A 212 -4.23 -22.07 1.28
C LEU A 212 -2.95 -22.93 1.32
N PHE A 213 -1.81 -22.37 1.70
CA PHE A 213 -0.58 -23.15 1.87
C PHE A 213 -0.69 -24.17 3.01
N ILE A 214 -1.29 -23.77 4.14
CA ILE A 214 -1.48 -24.66 5.29
C ILE A 214 -2.40 -25.83 4.92
N THR A 215 -3.50 -25.60 4.20
CA THR A 215 -4.41 -26.68 3.81
C THR A 215 -3.76 -27.67 2.85
N VAL A 216 -2.94 -27.19 1.91
CA VAL A 216 -2.16 -28.07 0.99
C VAL A 216 -1.17 -28.93 1.78
N ILE A 217 -0.45 -28.37 2.75
CA ILE A 217 0.50 -29.13 3.58
C ILE A 217 -0.23 -30.21 4.40
N VAL A 218 -1.35 -29.87 5.04
CA VAL A 218 -2.15 -30.85 5.80
C VAL A 218 -2.63 -31.99 4.90
N LEU A 219 -3.04 -31.68 3.67
CA LEU A 219 -3.50 -32.68 2.71
C LEU A 219 -2.37 -33.60 2.26
N ILE A 220 -1.17 -33.06 2.02
CA ILE A 220 0.03 -33.87 1.72
C ILE A 220 0.40 -34.77 2.90
N VAL A 221 0.39 -34.25 4.13
CA VAL A 221 0.69 -35.05 5.34
C VAL A 221 -0.36 -36.15 5.53
N ALA A 222 -1.65 -35.86 5.32
CA ALA A 222 -2.71 -36.85 5.40
C ALA A 222 -2.56 -37.96 4.34
N LEU A 223 -2.17 -37.60 3.11
CA LEU A 223 -1.89 -38.58 2.05
C LEU A 223 -0.64 -39.44 2.36
N LEU A 224 0.44 -38.83 2.86
CA LEU A 224 1.66 -39.55 3.23
C LEU A 224 1.43 -40.50 4.41
N THR A 225 0.69 -40.06 5.43
CA THR A 225 0.36 -40.86 6.60
C THR A 225 -0.57 -42.02 6.25
N THR A 226 -1.59 -41.80 5.41
CA THR A 226 -2.45 -42.88 4.93
C THR A 226 -1.68 -43.89 4.08
N TYR A 227 -0.81 -43.42 3.17
CA TYR A 227 0.06 -44.30 2.38
C TYR A 227 0.99 -45.14 3.27
N ALA A 228 1.65 -44.54 4.25
CA ALA A 228 2.53 -45.25 5.18
C ALA A 228 1.78 -46.30 6.03
N CYS A 229 0.58 -45.96 6.51
CA CYS A 229 -0.25 -46.89 7.28
C CYS A 229 -0.69 -48.09 6.45
N VAL A 230 -1.16 -47.88 5.22
CA VAL A 230 -1.62 -48.98 4.33
C VAL A 230 -0.45 -49.88 3.95
N THR A 231 0.71 -49.34 3.59
CA THR A 231 1.88 -50.14 3.21
C THR A 231 2.39 -50.97 4.38
N ASN A 232 2.45 -50.41 5.60
CA ASN A 232 2.88 -51.17 6.78
C ASN A 232 1.88 -52.29 7.15
N PHE A 233 0.58 -52.02 7.12
CA PHE A 233 -0.43 -53.02 7.48
C PHE A 233 -0.52 -54.16 6.47
N THR A 234 -0.45 -53.84 5.18
CA THR A 234 -0.47 -54.83 4.10
C THR A 234 0.81 -55.69 4.12
N CYS A 235 1.98 -55.09 4.36
CA CYS A 235 3.24 -55.83 4.42
C CYS A 235 3.28 -56.78 5.63
N ILE A 236 2.84 -56.33 6.82
CA ILE A 236 2.76 -57.18 8.02
C ILE A 236 1.75 -58.32 7.83
N PHE A 237 0.59 -58.05 7.22
CA PHE A 237 -0.43 -59.08 6.96
C PHE A 237 0.05 -60.13 5.95
N VAL A 238 0.71 -59.71 4.87
CA VAL A 238 1.27 -60.64 3.86
C VAL A 238 2.38 -61.49 4.48
N PHE A 239 3.29 -60.89 5.23
CA PHE A 239 4.39 -61.63 5.89
C PHE A 239 3.88 -62.67 6.89
N LYS A 240 2.88 -62.31 7.72
CA LYS A 240 2.28 -63.22 8.70
C LYS A 240 1.55 -64.39 8.03
N ASN A 241 0.85 -64.15 6.92
CA ASN A 241 0.20 -65.22 6.17
C ASN A 241 1.20 -66.11 5.43
N PHE A 242 2.26 -65.53 4.87
CA PHE A 242 3.33 -66.28 4.21
C PHE A 242 4.06 -67.22 5.19
N LEU A 243 4.41 -66.72 6.38
CA LEU A 243 5.02 -67.55 7.43
C LEU A 243 4.08 -68.68 7.88
N ARG A 244 2.77 -68.40 7.98
CA ARG A 244 1.76 -69.42 8.31
C ARG A 244 1.68 -70.50 7.24
N MET A 245 1.77 -70.14 5.96
CA MET A 245 1.80 -71.10 4.85
C MET A 245 3.06 -71.98 4.87
N ILE A 246 4.23 -71.39 5.13
CA ILE A 246 5.49 -72.15 5.29
C ILE A 246 5.38 -73.13 6.46
N LEU A 247 4.85 -72.71 7.61
CA LEU A 247 4.66 -73.60 8.76
C LEU A 247 3.67 -74.73 8.47
N LEU A 248 2.61 -74.47 7.70
CA LEU A 248 1.66 -75.51 7.27
C LEU A 248 2.33 -76.52 6.33
N MET A 249 3.15 -76.05 5.38
CA MET A 249 3.91 -76.91 4.47
C MET A 249 4.99 -77.72 5.21
N ALA A 250 5.68 -77.13 6.17
CA ALA A 250 6.61 -77.85 7.05
C ALA A 250 5.89 -78.91 7.90
N ARG A 251 4.67 -78.61 8.37
CA ARG A 251 3.88 -79.55 9.17
C ARG A 251 3.31 -80.69 8.33
N SER A 252 2.91 -80.43 7.08
CA SER A 252 2.44 -81.47 6.16
C SER A 252 3.58 -82.37 5.72
N THR A 253 4.74 -81.82 5.36
CA THR A 253 5.95 -82.59 5.04
C THR A 253 6.42 -83.42 6.23
N PHE A 254 6.44 -82.87 7.44
CA PHE A 254 6.73 -83.63 8.67
C PHE A 254 5.73 -84.77 8.90
N ARG A 255 4.43 -84.55 8.66
CA ARG A 255 3.42 -85.61 8.75
C ARG A 255 3.66 -86.72 7.73
N ILE A 256 4.01 -86.36 6.49
CA ILE A 256 4.31 -87.33 5.41
C ILE A 256 5.55 -88.15 5.75
N ILE A 257 6.63 -87.50 6.22
CA ILE A 257 7.86 -88.17 6.68
C ILE A 257 7.53 -89.10 7.86
N ARG A 258 6.75 -88.64 8.84
CA ARG A 258 6.32 -89.48 9.96
C ARG A 258 5.53 -90.70 9.50
N THR A 259 4.63 -90.55 8.53
CA THR A 259 3.90 -91.69 7.97
C THR A 259 4.81 -92.64 7.21
N LEU A 260 5.76 -92.13 6.42
CA LEU A 260 6.73 -92.95 5.67
C LEU A 260 7.70 -93.72 6.57
N ILE A 261 8.02 -93.19 7.75
CA ILE A 261 8.88 -93.88 8.74
C ILE A 261 8.06 -94.88 9.58
N TRP A 262 6.78 -94.57 9.88
CA TRP A 262 5.92 -95.43 10.70
C TRP A 262 5.30 -96.61 9.94
N THR A 263 5.07 -96.48 8.64
CA THR A 263 4.51 -97.57 7.81
C THR A 263 5.41 -98.81 7.73
N PRO A 264 6.74 -98.72 7.49
CA PRO A 264 7.61 -99.89 7.50
C PRO A 264 7.76 -100.49 8.91
N TRP A 265 7.73 -99.68 9.97
CA TRP A 265 7.80 -100.18 11.35
C TRP A 265 6.55 -100.97 11.76
N LYS A 266 5.35 -100.53 11.34
CA LYS A 266 4.11 -101.28 11.55
C LYS A 266 4.06 -102.56 10.73
N MET A 267 4.60 -102.57 9.51
CA MET A 267 4.68 -103.78 8.69
C MET A 267 5.66 -104.81 9.28
N LEU A 268 6.79 -104.36 9.86
CA LEU A 268 7.74 -105.23 10.55
C LEU A 268 7.14 -105.84 11.83
N CYS A 269 6.39 -105.06 12.62
CA CYS A 269 5.67 -105.58 13.79
C CYS A 269 4.57 -106.59 13.40
N HIS A 270 3.91 -106.41 12.25
CA HIS A 270 2.87 -107.35 11.79
C HIS A 270 3.46 -108.66 11.20
N LEU A 271 4.71 -108.64 10.72
CA LEU A 271 5.44 -109.86 10.36
C LEU A 271 5.88 -110.66 11.60
N MET A 272 6.29 -109.99 12.69
CA MET A 272 6.68 -110.67 13.93
C MET A 272 5.49 -111.25 14.72
N THR A 273 4.27 -110.73 14.56
CA THR A 273 3.08 -111.30 15.22
C THR A 273 2.48 -112.48 14.46
N ASN A 274 2.71 -112.61 13.15
CA ASN A 274 2.25 -113.76 12.38
C ASN A 274 3.15 -115.00 12.55
N THR A 275 4.44 -114.83 12.85
CA THR A 275 5.31 -115.95 13.24
C THR A 275 5.01 -116.47 14.65
N ALA A 276 4.53 -115.62 15.57
CA ALA A 276 4.11 -116.06 16.91
C ALA A 276 2.77 -116.83 16.92
N LYS A 277 1.98 -116.76 15.86
CA LYS A 277 0.66 -117.41 15.77
C LYS A 277 0.69 -118.80 15.11
N SER A 278 1.84 -119.23 14.55
CA SER A 278 1.99 -120.55 13.94
C SER A 278 2.42 -121.66 14.91
N GLU A 279 2.89 -121.36 16.13
CA GLU A 279 3.37 -122.38 17.08
C GLU A 279 2.35 -122.85 18.14
N VAL A 280 1.16 -122.25 18.25
CA VAL A 280 0.15 -122.62 19.29
C VAL A 280 -0.99 -123.50 18.73
N LYS A 281 -0.79 -124.12 17.56
CA LYS A 281 -1.73 -125.09 16.96
C LYS A 281 -1.23 -126.55 16.96
N LEU A 282 -0.19 -126.85 17.75
CA LEU A 282 0.39 -128.18 17.86
C LEU A 282 0.84 -128.47 19.31
N LEU A 283 -0.14 -128.55 20.23
CA LEU A 283 -0.14 -129.41 21.41
C LEU A 283 -1.50 -129.33 22.12
#